data_AF-A0A9J6G9N6-F1
#
_entry.id   AF-A0A9J6G9N6-F1
#
_cell.length_a   1.000
_cell.length_b   1.000
_cell.length_c   1.000
_cell.angle_alpha   90.00
_cell.angle_beta   90.00
_cell.angle_gamma   90.00
#
_symmetry.space_group_name_H-M   'P 1'
#
loop_
_entity.id
_entity.type
_entity.pdbx_description
1 polymer ?
#
loop_
_entity_poly.entity_id
_entity_poly.type
_entity_poly.pdbx_seq_one_letter_code
_entity_poly.pdbx_strand_id
1 'polypeptide(L)'
;MKFKYASQVMSESVSVAIDVFIALGELPALAKPTADFFEKIDKLFDCLNSSSVKKNGDKLRYAISEGSEHLAFLRECLSWVESWKFEGSRQPHTVEAWKVTIKAILLLWDDLFQDF
;
A
#
# COMPACT_ATOMS: atom_id res chain seq x y z
N MET A 1 -3.09 -18.06 12.91
CA MET A 1 -3.62 -17.11 11.91
C MET A 1 -2.64 -17.05 10.74
N LYS A 2 -3.07 -17.15 9.47
CA LYS A 2 -2.15 -17.22 8.31
C LYS A 2 -2.19 -15.91 7.52
N PHE A 3 -1.16 -15.06 7.70
CA PHE A 3 -1.00 -13.80 6.97
C PHE A 3 -1.05 -13.96 5.44
N LYS A 4 -0.52 -15.10 4.94
CA LYS A 4 -0.52 -15.49 3.53
C LYS A 4 -1.88 -15.30 2.83
N TYR A 5 -3.00 -15.61 3.50
CA TYR A 5 -4.30 -15.50 2.84
C TYR A 5 -4.72 -14.05 2.64
N ALA A 6 -4.43 -13.17 3.60
CA ALA A 6 -4.75 -11.75 3.48
C ALA A 6 -3.95 -11.11 2.34
N SER A 7 -2.66 -11.41 2.22
CA SER A 7 -1.82 -10.88 1.14
C SER A 7 -2.19 -11.44 -0.23
N GLN A 8 -2.65 -12.69 -0.33
CA GLN A 8 -3.13 -13.25 -1.59
C GLN A 8 -4.43 -12.60 -2.07
N VAL A 9 -5.38 -12.36 -1.16
CA VAL A 9 -6.67 -11.74 -1.48
C VAL A 9 -6.49 -10.29 -1.92
N MET A 10 -5.65 -9.52 -1.23
CA MET A 10 -5.40 -8.10 -1.52
C MET A 10 -4.14 -7.91 -2.38
N SER A 11 -4.00 -8.68 -3.45
CA SER A 11 -2.84 -8.62 -4.34
C SER A 11 -3.12 -7.86 -5.63
N GLU A 12 -2.07 -7.35 -6.28
CA GLU A 12 -2.13 -6.76 -7.62
C GLU A 12 -2.83 -7.69 -8.63
N SER A 13 -2.56 -9.00 -8.58
CA SER A 13 -3.19 -9.96 -9.50
C SER A 13 -4.72 -10.02 -9.37
N VAL A 14 -5.24 -9.83 -8.15
CA VAL A 14 -6.69 -9.79 -7.91
C VAL A 14 -7.26 -8.45 -8.37
N SER A 15 -6.53 -7.34 -8.18
CA SER A 15 -6.90 -6.04 -8.74
C SER A 15 -7.04 -6.10 -10.27
N VAL A 16 -6.02 -6.61 -10.96
CA VAL A 16 -6.04 -6.79 -12.43
C VAL A 16 -7.18 -7.71 -12.87
N ALA A 17 -7.44 -8.79 -12.13
CA ALA A 17 -8.58 -9.65 -12.42
C ALA A 17 -9.90 -8.87 -12.33
N ILE A 18 -10.14 -8.10 -11.26
CA ILE A 18 -11.35 -7.27 -11.15
C ILE A 18 -11.48 -6.32 -12.35
N ASP A 19 -10.41 -5.64 -12.74
CA ASP A 19 -10.42 -4.74 -13.90
C ASP A 19 -10.74 -5.46 -15.22
N VAL A 20 -10.19 -6.67 -15.44
CA VAL A 20 -10.50 -7.50 -16.61
C VAL A 20 -11.97 -7.90 -16.62
N PHE A 21 -12.51 -8.34 -15.49
CA PHE A 21 -13.92 -8.73 -15.41
C PHE A 21 -14.87 -7.54 -15.58
N ILE A 22 -14.48 -6.34 -15.14
CA ILE A 22 -15.22 -5.10 -15.46
C ILE A 22 -15.20 -4.85 -16.98
N ALA A 23 -14.02 -4.96 -17.61
CA ALA A 23 -13.86 -4.72 -19.05
C ALA A 23 -14.65 -5.72 -19.91
N LEU A 24 -14.81 -6.96 -19.44
CA LEU A 24 -15.61 -7.99 -20.08
C LEU A 24 -17.13 -7.85 -19.83
N GLY A 25 -17.54 -6.93 -18.94
CA GLY A 25 -18.94 -6.76 -18.55
C GLY A 25 -19.46 -7.81 -17.54
N GLU A 26 -18.56 -8.62 -16.98
CA GLU A 26 -18.88 -9.66 -15.99
C GLU A 26 -18.96 -9.09 -14.56
N LEU A 27 -18.33 -7.94 -14.31
CA LEU A 27 -18.48 -7.16 -13.08
C LEU A 27 -18.98 -5.74 -13.38
N PRO A 28 -19.79 -5.15 -12.49
CA PRO A 28 -20.22 -3.76 -12.65
C PRO A 28 -19.04 -2.80 -12.48
N ALA A 29 -19.08 -1.65 -13.16
CA ALA A 29 -18.08 -0.59 -13.01
C ALA A 29 -17.92 -0.09 -11.55
N LEU A 30 -18.95 -0.29 -10.71
CA LEU A 30 -18.90 -0.04 -9.26
C LEU A 30 -17.84 -0.88 -8.52
N ALA A 31 -17.29 -1.93 -9.13
CA ALA A 31 -16.19 -2.71 -8.56
C ALA A 31 -14.81 -2.04 -8.74
N LYS A 32 -14.69 -1.01 -9.59
CA LYS A 32 -13.40 -0.34 -9.88
C LYS A 32 -12.70 0.21 -8.63
N PRO A 33 -13.39 0.89 -7.68
CA PRO A 33 -12.74 1.35 -6.45
C PRO A 33 -12.13 0.22 -5.61
N THR A 34 -12.67 -1.00 -5.68
CA THR A 34 -12.09 -2.17 -5.01
C THR A 34 -10.80 -2.62 -5.68
N ALA A 35 -10.74 -2.64 -7.02
CA ALA A 35 -9.50 -2.92 -7.75
C ALA A 35 -8.41 -1.90 -7.40
N ASP A 36 -8.75 -0.61 -7.41
CA ASP A 36 -7.82 0.48 -7.09
C ASP A 36 -7.32 0.38 -5.63
N PHE A 37 -8.22 0.01 -4.71
CA PHE A 37 -7.85 -0.24 -3.31
C PHE A 37 -6.87 -1.42 -3.19
N PHE A 38 -7.13 -2.54 -3.87
CA PHE A 38 -6.23 -3.72 -3.85
C PHE A 38 -4.86 -3.43 -4.46
N GLU A 39 -4.81 -2.68 -5.56
CA GLU A 39 -3.54 -2.27 -6.16
C GLU A 39 -2.73 -1.41 -5.18
N LYS A 40 -3.37 -0.40 -4.58
CA LYS A 40 -2.68 0.54 -3.68
C LYS A 40 -2.25 -0.11 -2.36
N ILE A 41 -3.07 -1.00 -1.79
CA ILE A 41 -2.72 -1.70 -0.55
C ILE A 41 -1.62 -2.75 -0.77
N ASP A 42 -1.60 -3.45 -1.92
CA ASP A 42 -0.50 -4.38 -2.28
C ASP A 42 0.82 -3.62 -2.43
N LYS A 43 0.81 -2.47 -3.12
CA LYS A 43 1.99 -1.60 -3.25
C LYS A 43 2.47 -1.05 -1.90
N LEU A 44 1.55 -0.65 -1.01
CA LEU A 44 1.90 -0.21 0.35
C LEU A 44 2.52 -1.35 1.16
N PHE A 45 1.96 -2.56 1.07
CA PHE A 45 2.52 -3.72 1.73
C PHE A 45 3.92 -4.05 1.20
N ASP A 46 4.11 -4.04 -0.12
CA ASP A 46 5.39 -4.27 -0.77
C ASP A 46 6.45 -3.25 -0.35
N CYS A 47 6.07 -1.96 -0.31
CA CYS A 47 6.92 -0.85 0.13
C CYS A 47 7.42 -1.01 1.57
N LEU A 48 6.55 -1.51 2.47
CA LEU A 48 6.87 -1.66 3.90
C LEU A 48 7.45 -3.03 4.26
N ASN A 49 7.43 -3.98 3.32
CA ASN A 49 7.93 -5.34 3.49
C ASN A 49 8.96 -5.69 2.39
N SER A 50 9.74 -4.71 1.97
CA SER A 50 10.80 -4.88 0.99
C SER A 50 11.97 -5.69 1.57
N SER A 51 12.64 -6.46 0.71
CA SER A 51 13.81 -7.28 1.10
C SER A 51 14.94 -7.23 0.09
N SER A 52 14.71 -6.66 -1.09
CA SER A 52 15.74 -6.49 -2.11
C SER A 52 16.50 -5.18 -1.88
N VAL A 53 17.82 -5.18 -2.03
CA VAL A 53 18.59 -3.93 -1.92
C VAL A 53 18.43 -3.06 -3.17
N LYS A 54 18.31 -3.69 -4.33
CA LYS A 54 18.22 -3.01 -5.63
C LYS A 54 16.81 -3.13 -6.20
N LYS A 55 16.40 -2.10 -6.95
CA LYS A 55 15.15 -2.11 -7.72
C LYS A 55 15.12 -3.33 -8.65
N ASN A 56 14.03 -4.07 -8.59
CA ASN A 56 13.77 -5.21 -9.46
C ASN A 56 12.35 -5.10 -10.01
N GLY A 57 12.25 -4.66 -11.27
CA GLY A 57 10.98 -4.31 -11.89
C GLY A 57 10.34 -3.05 -11.30
N ASP A 58 9.03 -2.94 -11.47
CA ASP A 58 8.26 -1.73 -11.14
C ASP A 58 7.66 -1.75 -9.72
N LYS A 59 7.90 -2.82 -8.96
CA LYS A 59 7.38 -2.96 -7.60
C LYS A 59 8.27 -2.25 -6.59
N LEU A 60 7.65 -1.66 -5.57
CA LEU A 60 8.32 -1.05 -4.41
C LEU A 60 8.88 -2.09 -3.43
N ARG A 61 9.39 -3.22 -3.91
CA ARG A 61 9.93 -4.32 -3.08
C ARG A 61 11.43 -4.20 -2.81
N TYR A 62 11.98 -2.99 -2.94
CA TYR A 62 13.40 -2.71 -2.75
C TYR A 62 13.67 -1.69 -1.65
N ALA A 63 14.93 -1.54 -1.26
CA ALA A 63 15.34 -0.62 -0.21
C ALA A 63 15.03 0.83 -0.60
N ILE A 64 14.64 1.62 0.39
CA ILE A 64 14.51 3.08 0.25
C ILE A 64 15.93 3.63 0.01
N SER A 65 16.05 4.48 -1.01
CA SER A 65 17.29 5.17 -1.35
C SER A 65 16.99 6.63 -1.69
N GLU A 66 18.04 7.46 -1.72
CA GLU A 66 17.94 8.82 -2.24
C GLU A 66 17.32 8.81 -3.65
N GLY A 67 16.36 9.72 -3.87
CA GLY A 67 15.64 9.83 -5.14
C GLY A 67 14.64 8.71 -5.46
N SER A 68 14.50 7.70 -4.60
CA SER A 68 13.51 6.62 -4.83
C SER A 68 12.07 7.11 -4.61
N GLU A 69 11.13 6.54 -5.35
CA GLU A 69 9.72 6.92 -5.29
C GLU A 69 9.01 6.56 -3.97
N HIS A 70 9.65 5.76 -3.09
CA HIS A 70 9.06 5.27 -1.85
C HIS A 70 8.56 6.40 -0.93
N LEU A 71 9.34 7.45 -0.70
CA LEU A 71 8.98 8.50 0.25
C LEU A 71 7.78 9.31 -0.24
N ALA A 72 7.72 9.59 -1.54
CA ALA A 72 6.57 10.26 -2.15
C ALA A 72 5.31 9.39 -2.04
N PHE A 73 5.44 8.10 -2.37
CA PHE A 73 4.36 7.13 -2.25
C PHE A 73 3.86 6.96 -0.81
N LEU A 74 4.76 6.86 0.17
CA LEU A 74 4.41 6.75 1.58
C LEU A 74 3.66 8.00 2.08
N ARG A 75 4.07 9.21 1.67
CA ARG A 75 3.33 10.45 1.99
C ARG A 75 1.93 10.45 1.38
N GLU A 76 1.78 9.99 0.14
CA GLU A 76 0.47 9.83 -0.50
C GLU A 76 -0.40 8.80 0.23
N CYS A 77 0.17 7.67 0.63
CA CYS A 77 -0.50 6.64 1.41
C CYS A 77 -0.92 7.15 2.80
N LEU A 78 -0.13 8.02 3.43
CA LEU A 78 -0.50 8.63 4.72
C LEU A 78 -1.79 9.44 4.59
N SER A 79 -1.86 10.35 3.62
CA SER A 79 -3.08 11.12 3.35
C SER A 79 -4.27 10.24 2.95
N TRP A 80 -4.00 9.17 2.20
CA TRP A 80 -5.03 8.20 1.82
C TRP A 80 -5.60 7.45 3.03
N VAL A 81 -4.76 6.93 3.93
CA VAL A 81 -5.20 6.25 5.16
C VAL A 81 -5.96 7.21 6.08
N GLU A 82 -5.52 8.45 6.19
CA GLU A 82 -6.22 9.50 6.96
C GLU A 82 -7.63 9.79 6.42
N SER A 83 -7.88 9.54 5.13
CA SER A 83 -9.18 9.74 4.51
C SER A 83 -10.17 8.59 4.72
N TRP A 84 -9.72 7.44 5.26
CA TRP A 84 -10.56 6.26 5.38
C TRP A 84 -11.75 6.47 6.32
N LYS A 85 -12.92 6.04 5.85
CA LYS A 85 -14.18 6.07 6.60
C LYS A 85 -14.71 4.66 6.74
N PHE A 86 -15.12 4.32 7.95
CA PHE A 86 -15.69 3.02 8.27
C PHE A 86 -17.12 3.22 8.74
N GLU A 87 -17.97 2.24 8.46
CA GLU A 87 -19.31 2.21 9.00
C GLU A 87 -19.28 2.00 10.52
N GLY A 88 -20.09 2.76 11.25
CA GLY A 88 -20.16 2.73 12.70
C GLY A 88 -19.54 3.95 13.39
N SER A 89 -19.64 4.00 14.72
CA SER A 89 -19.23 5.15 15.53
C SER A 89 -17.75 5.15 15.93
N ARG A 90 -17.02 4.05 15.66
CA ARG A 90 -15.62 3.88 16.06
C ARG A 90 -14.75 3.51 14.87
N GLN A 91 -13.62 4.19 14.77
CA GLN A 91 -12.56 3.87 13.81
C GLN A 91 -11.77 2.64 14.27
N PRO A 92 -11.42 1.70 13.37
CA PRO A 92 -10.53 0.61 13.72
C PRO A 92 -9.17 1.13 14.18
N HIS A 93 -8.64 0.58 15.28
CA HIS A 93 -7.31 0.96 15.79
C HIS A 93 -6.19 0.76 14.77
N THR A 94 -6.38 -0.14 13.80
CA THR A 94 -5.44 -0.41 12.71
C THR A 94 -5.20 0.80 11.81
N VAL A 95 -6.15 1.74 11.71
CA VAL A 95 -5.98 2.98 10.93
C VAL A 95 -4.85 3.83 11.53
N GLU A 96 -4.87 4.03 12.85
CA GLU A 96 -3.80 4.76 13.53
C GLU A 96 -2.48 3.98 13.49
N ALA A 97 -2.51 2.65 13.58
CA ALA A 97 -1.31 1.84 13.44
C ALA A 97 -0.64 2.04 12.07
N TRP A 98 -1.41 2.04 10.97
CA TRP A 98 -0.88 2.33 9.63
C TRP A 98 -0.24 3.71 9.54
N LYS A 99 -0.91 4.74 10.08
CA LYS A 99 -0.38 6.10 10.11
C LYS A 99 0.93 6.18 10.88
N VAL A 100 1.01 5.53 12.05
CA VAL A 100 2.22 5.46 12.88
C VAL A 100 3.35 4.76 12.13
N THR A 101 3.09 3.59 11.50
CA THR A 101 4.09 2.86 10.72
C THR A 101 4.65 3.71 9.59
N ILE A 102 3.79 4.36 8.80
CA ILE A 102 4.22 5.20 7.68
C ILE A 102 5.06 6.38 8.18
N LYS A 103 4.60 7.09 9.21
CA LYS A 103 5.33 8.23 9.80
C LYS A 103 6.69 7.80 10.36
N ALA A 104 6.73 6.66 11.05
CA ALA A 104 7.97 6.15 11.63
C ALA A 104 9.02 5.85 10.55
N ILE A 105 8.63 5.25 9.42
CA ILE A 105 9.56 4.99 8.30
C ILE A 105 10.05 6.30 7.67
N LEU A 106 9.16 7.28 7.47
CA LEU A 106 9.55 8.59 6.93
C LEU A 106 10.55 9.32 7.85
N LEU A 107 10.27 9.38 9.15
CA LEU A 107 11.15 10.02 10.13
C LEU A 107 12.47 9.28 10.27
N LEU A 108 12.44 7.95 10.34
CA LEU A 108 13.65 7.14 10.42
C LEU A 108 14.54 7.34 9.20
N TRP A 109 13.95 7.45 8.00
CA TRP A 109 14.72 7.77 6.80
C TRP A 109 15.38 9.14 6.89
N ASP A 110 14.64 10.16 7.31
CA ASP A 110 15.17 11.53 7.45
C ASP A 110 16.32 11.57 8.46
N ASP A 111 16.18 10.92 9.62
CA ASP A 111 17.23 10.80 10.64
C ASP A 111 18.46 10.08 10.07
N LEU A 112 18.28 8.91 9.44
CA LEU A 112 19.39 8.12 8.92
C LEU A 112 20.11 8.80 7.75
N PHE A 113 19.41 9.56 6.92
CA PHE A 113 19.98 10.22 5.75
C PHE A 113 20.66 11.55 6.09
N GLN A 114 20.25 12.22 7.17
CA GLN A 114 20.87 13.48 7.62
C GLN A 114 22.07 13.24 8.55
N ASP A 115 22.02 12.22 9.41
CA ASP A 115 22.99 12.01 10.48
C ASP A 115 24.07 10.95 10.18
N PHE A 116 23.97 10.20 9.07
CA PHE A 116 24.93 9.17 8.64
C PHE A 116 25.27 9.27 7.15
#